data_AF-A0A812NKU5-F1
#
_entry.id   AF-A0A812NKU5-F1
#
_cell.length_a   1.000
_cell.length_b   1.000
_cell.length_c   1.000
_cell.angle_alpha   90.00
_cell.angle_beta   90.00
_cell.angle_gamma   90.00
#
_symmetry.space_group_name_H-M   'P 1'
#
loop_
_entity.id
_entity.type
_entity.pdbx_description
1 polymer ?
#
loop_
_entity_poly.entity_id
_entity_poly.type
_entity_poly.pdbx_seq_one_letter_code
_entity_poly.pdbx_strand_id
1 'polypeptide(L)'
;MLEEVRQTWGALQRRPNVAKDLLRSLSEALPTTLHMFKRSTTVWQSLDGVFAALGDPELLRPRIEFLALRHMNLQIEADDLEAFKILLVDMANSHLGTSEAFQGAGEVLDAVGRSMIATRKHYSGRIRVLLKSWKGIRVAGQDSSPTNPLDSTSFEEDKPEKSFKDLERSPTLIDPKTMDVKKAEGFMPSTFEEMAHFNASVMGLGSPSWLSDFVHSMDALVLNIGNIARLREECDVLSVLLWRHSRTEKVDIHGFQSVLFASLRALLQQEEAWRWFWQCLESFLDAKLPLSQCSMDDVEAAEFRLEVWEDFIRICPEYQELSFRFVLQLHKGMGHLRSLGTFLARRTF
;
A
#
# COMPACT_ATOMS: atom_id res chain seq x y z
N MET A 1 -16.67 -26.77 6.01
CA MET A 1 -15.36 -26.12 6.14
C MET A 1 -15.44 -24.60 6.02
N LEU A 2 -15.61 -23.96 4.85
CA LEU A 2 -15.66 -22.48 4.78
C LEU A 2 -16.69 -21.82 5.70
N GLU A 3 -17.94 -22.30 5.64
CA GLU A 3 -19.02 -21.82 6.49
C GLU A 3 -18.74 -22.08 7.98
N GLU A 4 -18.06 -23.19 8.28
CA GLU A 4 -17.66 -23.57 9.63
C GLU A 4 -16.54 -22.67 10.17
N VAL A 5 -15.58 -22.30 9.33
CA VAL A 5 -14.56 -21.29 9.64
C VAL A 5 -15.23 -19.93 9.92
N ARG A 6 -16.18 -19.50 9.08
CA ARG A 6 -16.94 -18.27 9.29
C ARG A 6 -17.75 -18.29 10.59
N GLN A 7 -18.47 -19.36 10.87
CA GLN A 7 -19.29 -19.49 12.07
C GLN A 7 -18.43 -19.52 13.33
N THR A 8 -17.33 -20.29 13.30
CA THR A 8 -16.39 -20.39 14.41
C THR A 8 -15.68 -19.05 14.64
N TRP A 9 -15.27 -18.35 13.58
CA TRP A 9 -14.73 -16.99 13.66
C TRP A 9 -15.75 -16.02 14.28
N GLY A 10 -17.00 -16.04 13.81
CA GLY A 10 -18.08 -15.22 14.36
C GLY A 10 -18.37 -15.54 15.84
N ALA A 11 -18.21 -16.79 16.28
CA ALA A 11 -18.30 -17.16 17.69
C ALA A 11 -17.12 -16.61 18.50
N LEU A 12 -15.90 -16.64 17.94
CA LEU A 12 -14.69 -16.14 18.57
C LEU A 12 -14.76 -14.63 18.80
N GLN A 13 -15.28 -13.88 17.82
CA GLN A 13 -15.43 -12.44 17.91
C GLN A 13 -16.36 -11.95 19.02
N ARG A 14 -17.36 -12.76 19.39
CA ARG A 14 -18.26 -12.42 20.49
C ARG A 14 -17.58 -12.54 21.86
N ARG A 15 -16.37 -13.12 21.92
CA ARG A 15 -15.62 -13.24 23.17
C ARG A 15 -15.00 -11.88 23.55
N PRO A 16 -15.15 -11.45 24.81
CA PRO A 16 -14.56 -10.19 25.26
C PRO A 16 -13.03 -10.27 25.20
N ASN A 17 -12.39 -9.15 24.86
CA ASN A 17 -10.94 -8.96 24.84
C ASN A 17 -10.12 -9.85 23.89
N VAL A 18 -10.76 -10.72 23.09
CA VAL A 18 -10.09 -11.68 22.20
C VAL A 18 -9.01 -11.05 21.30
N ALA A 19 -9.29 -9.88 20.73
CA ALA A 19 -8.35 -9.12 19.92
C ALA A 19 -7.13 -8.64 20.70
N LYS A 20 -7.34 -8.17 21.95
CA LYS A 20 -6.28 -7.68 22.82
C LYS A 20 -5.42 -8.82 23.32
N ASP A 21 -6.02 -9.96 23.65
CA ASP A 21 -5.29 -11.10 24.19
C ASP A 21 -4.40 -11.75 23.12
N LEU A 22 -4.90 -11.89 21.89
CA LEU A 22 -4.08 -12.29 20.74
C LEU A 22 -2.91 -11.33 20.53
N LEU A 23 -3.19 -10.05 20.38
CA LEU A 23 -2.15 -9.09 20.00
C LEU A 23 -1.18 -8.76 21.12
N ARG A 24 -1.57 -8.98 22.39
CA ARG A 24 -0.64 -8.99 23.52
C ARG A 24 0.34 -10.14 23.38
N SER A 25 -0.16 -11.36 23.21
CA SER A 25 0.65 -12.57 23.06
C SER A 25 1.58 -12.47 21.84
N LEU A 26 1.07 -11.91 20.73
CA LEU A 26 1.85 -11.62 19.53
C LEU A 26 2.96 -10.60 19.81
N SER A 27 2.68 -9.52 20.54
CA SER A 27 3.70 -8.52 20.86
C SER A 27 4.77 -9.02 21.83
N GLU A 28 4.45 -10.01 22.66
CA GLU A 28 5.40 -10.69 23.53
C GLU A 28 6.31 -11.65 22.74
N ALA A 29 5.75 -12.38 21.77
CA ALA A 29 6.50 -13.26 20.89
C ALA A 29 7.32 -12.50 19.82
N LEU A 30 6.73 -11.44 19.25
CA LEU A 30 7.28 -10.61 18.18
C LEU A 30 7.20 -9.13 18.58
N PRO A 31 8.21 -8.60 19.29
CA PRO A 31 8.19 -7.22 19.80
C PRO A 31 8.01 -6.13 18.72
N THR A 32 8.38 -6.42 17.47
CA THR A 32 8.17 -5.54 16.31
C THR A 32 6.68 -5.24 16.07
N THR A 33 5.78 -6.12 16.51
CA THR A 33 4.32 -6.00 16.37
C THR A 33 3.64 -5.20 17.48
N LEU A 34 4.38 -4.63 18.44
CA LEU A 34 3.80 -3.85 19.55
C LEU A 34 2.86 -2.72 19.11
N HIS A 35 3.12 -2.12 17.95
CA HIS A 35 2.27 -1.10 17.36
C HIS A 35 0.88 -1.64 16.94
N MET A 36 0.78 -2.91 16.56
CA MET A 36 -0.48 -3.60 16.25
C MET A 36 -1.33 -3.76 17.50
N PHE A 37 -0.72 -4.08 18.64
CA PHE A 37 -1.44 -4.18 19.92
C PHE A 37 -2.11 -2.87 20.32
N LYS A 38 -1.42 -1.73 20.14
CA LYS A 38 -1.99 -0.39 20.37
C LYS A 38 -3.20 -0.08 19.47
N ARG A 39 -3.29 -0.74 18.31
CA ARG A 39 -4.38 -0.61 17.33
C ARG A 39 -5.17 -1.92 17.20
N SER A 40 -5.30 -2.65 18.30
CA SER A 40 -5.84 -4.02 18.30
C SER A 40 -7.22 -4.13 17.67
N THR A 41 -8.10 -3.15 17.91
CA THR A 41 -9.43 -3.09 17.28
C THR A 41 -9.34 -3.01 15.76
N THR A 42 -8.48 -2.15 15.21
CA THR A 42 -8.33 -1.96 13.75
C THR A 42 -7.77 -3.20 13.08
N VAL A 43 -6.76 -3.83 13.70
CA VAL A 43 -6.15 -5.07 13.19
C VAL A 43 -7.20 -6.18 13.19
N TRP A 44 -7.96 -6.31 14.28
CA TRP A 44 -9.02 -7.32 14.40
C TRP A 44 -10.15 -7.11 13.39
N GLN A 45 -10.58 -5.87 13.16
CA GLN A 45 -11.56 -5.53 12.12
C GLN A 45 -11.05 -5.83 10.70
N SER A 46 -9.75 -5.69 10.47
CA SER A 46 -9.16 -6.02 9.16
C SER A 46 -9.19 -7.52 8.92
N LEU A 47 -8.85 -8.32 9.94
CA LEU A 47 -8.97 -9.78 9.89
C LEU A 47 -10.44 -10.21 9.74
N ASP A 48 -11.35 -9.58 10.49
CA ASP A 48 -12.78 -9.81 10.36
C ASP A 48 -13.26 -9.64 8.93
N GLY A 49 -12.88 -8.53 8.28
CA GLY A 49 -13.22 -8.30 6.89
C GLY A 49 -12.81 -9.45 5.97
N VAL A 50 -11.61 -10.02 6.17
CA VAL A 50 -11.12 -11.17 5.40
C VAL A 50 -11.99 -12.40 5.66
N PHE A 51 -12.23 -12.75 6.92
CA PHE A 51 -13.03 -13.92 7.28
C PHE A 51 -14.50 -13.79 6.85
N ALA A 52 -15.09 -12.61 6.95
CA ALA A 52 -16.45 -12.32 6.51
C ALA A 52 -16.60 -12.45 4.98
N ALA A 53 -15.55 -12.16 4.22
CA ALA A 53 -15.52 -12.29 2.76
C ALA A 53 -15.23 -13.72 2.27
N LEU A 54 -15.00 -14.69 3.17
CA LEU A 54 -14.80 -16.07 2.77
C LEU A 54 -16.03 -16.61 2.01
N GLY A 55 -15.75 -17.21 0.85
CA GLY A 55 -16.77 -17.70 -0.08
C GLY A 55 -17.19 -16.70 -1.15
N ASP A 56 -16.72 -15.45 -1.08
CA ASP A 56 -16.94 -14.42 -2.10
C ASP A 56 -15.61 -13.87 -2.62
N PRO A 57 -15.12 -14.35 -3.77
CA PRO A 57 -13.84 -13.90 -4.35
C PRO A 57 -13.79 -12.41 -4.66
N GLU A 58 -14.91 -11.79 -5.03
CA GLU A 58 -14.98 -10.38 -5.41
C GLU A 58 -14.81 -9.47 -4.19
N LEU A 59 -15.23 -9.93 -3.01
CA LEU A 59 -15.01 -9.22 -1.73
C LEU A 59 -13.70 -9.60 -1.05
N LEU A 60 -13.25 -10.85 -1.18
CA LEU A 60 -12.06 -11.35 -0.50
C LEU A 60 -10.79 -10.76 -1.11
N ARG A 61 -10.73 -10.73 -2.45
CA ARG A 61 -9.58 -10.22 -3.20
C ARG A 61 -9.16 -8.80 -2.81
N PRO A 62 -10.02 -7.76 -2.91
CA PRO A 62 -9.61 -6.39 -2.61
C PRO A 62 -9.15 -6.21 -1.16
N ARG A 63 -9.63 -7.06 -0.24
CA ARG A 63 -9.19 -7.04 1.16
C ARG A 63 -7.77 -7.58 1.33
N ILE A 64 -7.45 -8.68 0.65
CA ILE A 64 -6.09 -9.26 0.66
C ILE A 64 -5.11 -8.30 -0.03
N GLU A 65 -5.48 -7.76 -1.18
CA GLU A 65 -4.68 -6.77 -1.91
C GLU A 65 -4.41 -5.53 -1.06
N PHE A 66 -5.44 -4.97 -0.43
CA PHE A 66 -5.28 -3.84 0.47
C PHE A 66 -4.31 -4.13 1.61
N LEU A 67 -4.39 -5.31 2.23
CA LEU A 67 -3.46 -5.72 3.29
C LEU A 67 -2.03 -5.86 2.76
N ALA A 68 -1.83 -6.47 1.59
CA ALA A 68 -0.53 -6.62 0.98
C ALA A 68 0.12 -5.28 0.63
N LEU A 69 -0.62 -4.38 -0.03
CA LEU A 69 -0.12 -3.05 -0.42
C LEU A 69 0.10 -2.12 0.78
N ARG A 70 -0.71 -2.26 1.84
CA ARG A 70 -0.55 -1.48 3.09
C ARG A 70 0.73 -1.84 3.84
N HIS A 71 1.18 -3.10 3.77
CA HIS A 71 2.33 -3.61 4.51
C HIS A 71 3.56 -3.84 3.62
N MET A 72 3.57 -3.26 2.41
CA MET A 72 4.62 -3.46 1.42
C MET A 72 6.01 -2.99 1.90
N ASN A 73 6.06 -1.96 2.74
CA ASN A 73 7.30 -1.48 3.40
C ASN A 73 7.70 -2.26 4.65
N LEU A 74 6.87 -3.18 5.14
CA LEU A 74 7.15 -3.92 6.38
C LEU A 74 7.81 -5.24 6.04
N GLN A 75 8.92 -5.52 6.70
CA GLN A 75 9.56 -6.82 6.62
C GLN A 75 8.76 -7.83 7.43
N ILE A 76 7.96 -8.62 6.71
CA ILE A 76 7.22 -9.78 7.23
C ILE A 76 7.90 -11.00 6.65
N GLU A 77 8.41 -11.86 7.53
CA GLU A 77 9.07 -13.11 7.14
C GLU A 77 8.13 -14.31 7.39
N ALA A 78 8.48 -15.48 6.85
CA ALA A 78 7.68 -16.69 7.02
C ALA A 78 7.54 -17.10 8.49
N ASP A 79 8.58 -16.89 9.30
CA ASP A 79 8.59 -17.19 10.73
C ASP A 79 7.63 -16.28 11.51
N ASP A 80 7.49 -15.01 11.12
CA ASP A 80 6.53 -14.08 11.72
C ASP A 80 5.09 -14.54 11.47
N LEU A 81 4.83 -15.02 10.25
CA LEU A 81 3.52 -15.55 9.85
C LEU A 81 3.18 -16.83 10.60
N GLU A 82 4.13 -17.75 10.74
CA GLU A 82 3.94 -18.99 11.48
C GLU A 82 3.64 -18.71 12.95
N ALA A 83 4.40 -17.81 13.58
CA ALA A 83 4.16 -17.38 14.95
C ALA A 83 2.76 -16.76 15.12
N PHE A 84 2.35 -15.88 14.20
CA PHE A 84 1.01 -15.30 14.22
C PHE A 84 -0.09 -16.37 14.11
N LYS A 85 0.07 -17.33 13.21
CA LYS A 85 -0.88 -18.43 13.01
C LYS A 85 -1.01 -19.31 14.25
N ILE A 86 0.12 -19.76 14.82
CA ILE A 86 0.13 -20.60 16.03
C ILE A 86 -0.59 -19.88 17.17
N LEU A 87 -0.24 -18.61 17.41
CA LEU A 87 -0.87 -17.83 18.47
C LEU A 87 -2.36 -17.59 18.23
N LEU A 88 -2.81 -17.40 16.99
CA LEU A 88 -4.25 -17.31 16.69
C LEU A 88 -4.96 -18.61 17.04
N VAL A 89 -4.43 -19.75 16.57
CA VAL A 89 -5.05 -21.06 16.76
C VAL A 89 -5.08 -21.44 18.23
N ASP A 90 -3.99 -21.24 18.96
CA ASP A 90 -3.90 -21.52 20.39
C ASP A 90 -4.87 -20.65 21.20
N MET A 91 -4.91 -19.35 20.92
CA MET A 91 -5.85 -18.42 21.53
C MET A 91 -7.30 -18.86 21.25
N ALA A 92 -7.61 -19.20 20.00
CA ALA A 92 -8.96 -19.58 19.62
C ALA A 92 -9.39 -20.90 20.28
N ASN A 93 -8.50 -21.88 20.33
CA ASN A 93 -8.68 -23.14 21.04
C ASN A 93 -8.90 -22.92 22.54
N SER A 94 -8.20 -21.96 23.17
CA SER A 94 -8.37 -21.65 24.59
C SER A 94 -9.76 -21.08 24.92
N HIS A 95 -10.40 -20.39 23.97
CA HIS A 95 -11.71 -19.77 24.17
C HIS A 95 -12.90 -20.63 23.77
N LEU A 96 -12.74 -21.48 22.75
CA LEU A 96 -13.85 -22.22 22.12
C LEU A 96 -13.66 -23.74 22.13
N GLY A 97 -12.52 -24.24 22.61
CA GLY A 97 -12.14 -25.66 22.52
C GLY A 97 -11.49 -25.99 21.18
N THR A 98 -10.98 -27.21 21.04
CA THR A 98 -10.31 -27.66 19.82
C THR A 98 -11.29 -27.81 18.66
N SER A 99 -10.96 -27.20 17.52
CA SER A 99 -11.77 -27.28 16.29
C SER A 99 -10.89 -27.30 15.03
N GLU A 100 -11.23 -28.18 14.08
CA GLU A 100 -10.62 -28.19 12.74
C GLU A 100 -10.88 -26.87 11.99
N ALA A 101 -11.93 -26.11 12.36
CA ALA A 101 -12.19 -24.80 11.80
C ALA A 101 -11.07 -23.78 12.08
N PHE A 102 -10.35 -23.92 13.20
CA PHE A 102 -9.20 -23.05 13.50
C PHE A 102 -7.98 -23.39 12.65
N GLN A 103 -7.80 -24.66 12.27
CA GLN A 103 -6.78 -25.02 11.29
C GLN A 103 -7.10 -24.39 9.93
N GLY A 104 -8.38 -24.44 9.50
CA GLY A 104 -8.84 -23.73 8.31
C GLY A 104 -8.64 -22.21 8.38
N ALA A 105 -8.83 -21.60 9.55
CA ALA A 105 -8.51 -20.18 9.75
C ALA A 105 -7.01 -19.90 9.63
N GLY A 106 -6.16 -20.82 10.10
CA GLY A 106 -4.71 -20.77 9.91
C GLY A 106 -4.30 -20.84 8.45
N GLU A 107 -4.94 -21.68 7.63
CA GLU A 107 -4.70 -21.73 6.18
C GLU A 107 -5.06 -20.41 5.47
N VAL A 108 -6.15 -19.76 5.89
CA VAL A 108 -6.54 -18.43 5.40
C VAL A 108 -5.50 -17.38 5.79
N LEU A 109 -4.95 -17.43 6.99
CA LEU A 109 -3.88 -16.50 7.38
C LEU A 109 -2.59 -16.74 6.59
N ASP A 110 -2.20 -18.00 6.42
CA ASP A 110 -1.04 -18.37 5.62
C ASP A 110 -1.15 -17.83 4.19
N ALA A 111 -2.33 -17.90 3.60
CA ALA A 111 -2.64 -17.32 2.30
C ALA A 111 -2.39 -15.81 2.23
N VAL A 112 -2.95 -15.09 3.20
CA VAL A 112 -2.84 -13.63 3.28
C VAL A 112 -1.38 -13.25 3.49
N GLY A 113 -0.70 -13.88 4.44
CA GLY A 113 0.71 -13.62 4.74
C GLY A 113 1.62 -13.90 3.54
N ARG A 114 1.45 -15.03 2.84
CA ARG A 114 2.20 -15.32 1.61
C ARG A 114 1.95 -14.27 0.53
N SER A 115 0.72 -13.81 0.37
CA SER A 115 0.38 -12.72 -0.57
C SER A 115 1.09 -11.41 -0.21
N MET A 116 1.19 -11.07 1.08
CA MET A 116 1.91 -9.90 1.57
C MET A 116 3.42 -10.01 1.28
N ILE A 117 4.03 -11.17 1.57
CA ILE A 117 5.46 -11.45 1.32
C ILE A 117 5.77 -11.34 -0.18
N ALA A 118 4.95 -11.98 -1.03
CA ALA A 118 5.12 -11.96 -2.48
C ALA A 118 4.99 -10.55 -3.06
N THR A 119 3.99 -9.79 -2.61
CA THR A 119 3.78 -8.38 -3.01
C THR A 119 4.96 -7.51 -2.62
N ARG A 120 5.44 -7.60 -1.36
CA ARG A 120 6.65 -6.91 -0.93
C ARG A 120 7.84 -7.27 -1.81
N LYS A 121 8.09 -8.56 -2.05
CA LYS A 121 9.22 -9.02 -2.87
C LYS A 121 9.17 -8.38 -4.26
N HIS A 122 8.00 -8.37 -4.90
CA HIS A 122 7.81 -7.79 -6.23
C HIS A 122 8.11 -6.28 -6.28
N TYR A 123 7.56 -5.49 -5.35
CA TYR A 123 7.70 -4.03 -5.39
C TYR A 123 8.93 -3.50 -4.66
N SER A 124 9.60 -4.30 -3.83
CA SER A 124 10.76 -3.89 -3.01
C SER A 124 11.87 -3.24 -3.84
N GLY A 125 12.14 -3.77 -5.03
CA GLY A 125 13.13 -3.20 -5.96
C GLY A 125 12.76 -1.78 -6.38
N ARG A 126 11.51 -1.57 -6.83
CA ARG A 126 11.01 -0.27 -7.28
C ARG A 126 10.99 0.75 -6.13
N ILE A 127 10.51 0.36 -4.96
CA ILE A 127 10.49 1.23 -3.77
C ILE A 127 11.91 1.63 -3.37
N ARG A 128 12.85 0.68 -3.33
CA ARG A 128 14.25 0.97 -2.99
C ARG A 128 14.87 1.95 -3.99
N VAL A 129 14.61 1.77 -5.29
CA VAL A 129 15.07 2.69 -6.33
C VAL A 129 14.49 4.09 -6.13
N LEU A 130 13.18 4.21 -5.88
CA LEU A 130 12.52 5.49 -5.61
C LEU A 130 13.12 6.19 -4.39
N LEU A 131 13.17 5.51 -3.24
CA LEU A 131 13.65 6.11 -2.00
C LEU A 131 15.14 6.51 -2.10
N LYS A 132 15.98 5.65 -2.69
CA LYS A 132 17.41 5.94 -2.90
C LYS A 132 17.59 7.13 -3.85
N SER A 133 16.87 7.14 -4.96
CA SER A 133 17.01 8.18 -5.98
C SER A 133 16.47 9.54 -5.50
N TRP A 134 15.35 9.53 -4.77
CA TRP A 134 14.81 10.72 -4.11
C TRP A 134 15.76 11.28 -3.06
N LYS A 135 16.35 10.41 -2.21
CA LYS A 135 17.39 10.84 -1.26
C LYS A 135 18.58 11.48 -1.97
N GLY A 136 19.03 10.92 -3.10
CA GLY A 136 20.11 11.49 -3.90
C GLY A 136 19.80 12.90 -4.39
N ILE A 137 18.59 13.12 -4.91
CA ILE A 137 18.12 14.44 -5.34
C ILE A 137 18.14 15.46 -4.20
N ARG A 138 17.73 15.06 -3.00
CA ARG A 138 17.72 15.95 -1.82
C ARG A 138 19.11 16.35 -1.35
N VAL A 139 20.07 15.43 -1.41
CA VAL A 139 21.46 15.68 -0.99
C VAL A 139 22.21 16.53 -2.02
N ALA A 140 21.97 16.30 -3.32
CA ALA A 140 22.56 17.11 -4.39
C ALA A 140 22.20 18.61 -4.29
N GLY A 141 21.04 18.93 -3.70
CA GLY A 141 20.62 20.30 -3.44
C GLY A 141 21.31 21.01 -2.27
N GLN A 142 22.09 20.29 -1.43
CA GLN A 142 22.80 20.87 -0.28
C GLN A 142 24.30 21.04 -0.51
N ASP A 143 24.91 20.22 -1.36
CA ASP A 143 26.33 20.28 -1.69
C ASP A 143 26.53 20.58 -3.18
N SER A 144 26.55 21.86 -3.55
CA SER A 144 26.82 22.27 -4.93
C SER A 144 28.32 22.16 -5.27
N SER A 145 28.69 21.03 -5.86
CA SER A 145 29.81 20.94 -6.82
C SER A 145 29.46 19.92 -7.91
N PRO A 146 29.73 20.22 -9.19
CA PRO A 146 29.25 19.41 -10.30
C PRO A 146 30.09 18.13 -10.39
N THR A 147 29.49 16.98 -10.10
CA THR A 147 30.10 15.69 -10.43
C THR A 147 29.16 14.86 -11.31
N ASN A 148 29.76 14.37 -12.38
CA ASN A 148 29.22 13.57 -13.47
C ASN A 148 28.50 12.28 -12.99
N PRO A 149 27.74 11.61 -13.88
CA PRO A 149 26.76 10.60 -13.52
C PRO A 149 27.40 9.40 -12.82
N LEU A 150 26.80 8.97 -11.70
CA LEU A 150 27.16 7.73 -11.03
C LEU A 150 26.86 6.53 -11.96
N ASP A 151 27.90 6.07 -12.65
CA ASP A 151 28.02 4.71 -13.14
C ASP A 151 28.88 3.92 -12.16
N SER A 152 28.27 2.97 -11.44
CA SER A 152 28.91 1.77 -10.90
C SER A 152 27.90 0.94 -10.10
N THR A 153 27.45 -0.11 -10.76
CA THR A 153 27.04 -1.38 -10.16
C THR A 153 28.10 -1.90 -9.18
N SER A 154 27.74 -2.02 -7.90
CA SER A 154 28.22 -3.08 -7.02
C SER A 154 27.25 -3.27 -5.86
N PHE A 155 26.75 -4.50 -5.74
CA PHE A 155 25.90 -5.00 -4.68
C PHE A 155 26.70 -5.20 -3.39
N GLU A 156 26.17 -4.75 -2.25
CA GLU A 156 26.39 -5.38 -0.95
C GLU A 156 25.06 -5.46 -0.20
N GLU A 157 24.78 -6.68 0.30
CA GLU A 157 23.64 -7.04 1.14
C GLU A 157 23.90 -6.67 2.62
N ASP A 158 22.79 -6.39 3.31
CA ASP A 158 22.51 -6.48 4.75
C ASP A 158 23.27 -5.64 5.80
N LYS A 159 22.50 -4.74 6.44
CA LYS A 159 22.31 -4.68 7.91
C LYS A 159 21.06 -3.84 8.30
N PRO A 160 20.43 -4.14 9.46
CA PRO A 160 19.06 -3.71 9.75
C PRO A 160 18.97 -2.24 10.17
N GLU A 161 17.85 -1.64 9.75
CA GLU A 161 17.48 -0.25 9.93
C GLU A 161 17.46 0.18 11.40
N LYS A 162 18.22 1.23 11.71
CA LYS A 162 17.98 2.05 12.90
C LYS A 162 16.77 2.94 12.66
N SER A 163 15.86 2.92 13.62
CA SER A 163 14.65 3.73 13.71
C SER A 163 14.93 5.21 13.40
N PHE A 164 14.24 5.74 12.38
CA PHE A 164 14.09 7.17 12.13
C PHE A 164 13.18 7.78 13.20
N LYS A 165 13.76 8.18 14.32
CA LYS A 165 13.20 9.15 15.26
C LYS A 165 14.21 10.27 15.35
N ASP A 166 13.88 11.40 14.72
CA ASP A 166 14.35 12.76 14.99
C ASP A 166 14.18 13.61 13.71
N LEU A 167 12.94 14.01 13.44
CA LEU A 167 12.62 15.05 12.46
C LEU A 167 11.34 15.76 12.88
N GLU A 168 11.37 16.32 14.09
CA GLU A 168 10.54 17.48 14.43
C GLU A 168 11.44 18.71 14.48
N ARG A 169 11.44 19.49 13.39
CA ARG A 169 11.82 20.90 13.44
C ARG A 169 10.83 21.68 12.60
N SER A 170 10.08 22.54 13.28
CA SER A 170 9.01 23.37 12.72
C SER A 170 9.47 24.25 11.55
N PRO A 171 8.56 24.55 10.61
CA PRO A 171 8.87 25.30 9.40
C PRO A 171 9.08 26.78 9.71
N THR A 172 10.16 27.36 9.18
CA THR A 172 10.29 28.82 9.12
C THR A 172 9.55 29.28 7.87
N LEU A 173 8.50 30.08 8.06
CA LEU A 173 7.73 30.71 7.01
C LEU A 173 8.66 31.62 6.18
N ILE A 174 8.79 31.33 4.89
CA ILE A 174 9.42 32.23 3.92
C ILE A 174 8.28 32.94 3.17
N ASP A 175 8.22 34.26 3.31
CA ASP A 175 7.30 35.15 2.61
C ASP A 175 7.47 35.05 1.08
N PRO A 176 6.40 34.91 0.28
CA PRO A 176 6.49 34.88 -1.17
C PRO A 176 6.51 36.32 -1.69
N LYS A 177 7.71 36.89 -1.86
CA LYS A 177 7.89 38.11 -2.65
C LYS A 177 8.99 37.94 -3.70
N THR A 178 8.52 37.81 -4.94
CA THR A 178 9.19 38.25 -6.18
C THR A 178 10.55 37.63 -6.50
N MET A 179 10.54 36.53 -7.26
CA MET A 179 11.62 36.30 -8.23
C MET A 179 11.20 36.85 -9.58
N ASP A 180 11.74 38.05 -9.84
CA ASP A 180 11.65 38.81 -11.07
C ASP A 180 12.46 38.12 -12.19
N VAL A 181 11.88 38.03 -13.39
CA VAL A 181 12.34 37.25 -14.55
C VAL A 181 13.53 37.91 -15.27
N LYS A 182 14.60 38.30 -14.55
CA LYS A 182 15.75 39.02 -15.14
C LYS A 182 17.15 38.51 -14.77
N LYS A 183 17.32 37.19 -14.57
CA LYS A 183 18.64 36.53 -14.59
C LYS A 183 18.54 35.13 -15.20
N ALA A 184 18.35 35.07 -16.52
CA ALA A 184 18.25 33.82 -17.27
C ALA A 184 19.52 33.47 -18.08
N GLU A 185 20.68 34.08 -17.78
CA GLU A 185 21.96 33.63 -18.33
C GLU A 185 22.82 33.10 -17.19
N GLY A 186 22.85 31.77 -17.04
CA GLY A 186 23.79 31.06 -16.17
C GLY A 186 23.25 30.48 -14.86
N PHE A 187 21.96 30.62 -14.53
CA PHE A 187 21.39 29.90 -13.39
C PHE A 187 21.11 28.44 -13.78
N MET A 188 21.93 27.53 -13.25
CA MET A 188 21.70 26.09 -13.39
C MET A 188 21.00 25.60 -12.12
N PRO A 189 19.72 25.18 -12.19
CA PRO A 189 19.00 24.66 -11.04
C PRO A 189 19.75 23.49 -10.41
N SER A 190 19.87 23.50 -9.08
CA SER A 190 20.65 22.51 -8.32
C SER A 190 19.78 21.66 -7.40
N THR A 191 18.60 22.16 -7.02
CA THR A 191 17.61 21.43 -6.24
C THR A 191 16.47 20.92 -7.12
N PHE A 192 15.73 19.93 -6.64
CA PHE A 192 14.51 19.48 -7.32
C PHE A 192 13.49 20.60 -7.51
N GLU A 193 13.29 21.42 -6.48
CA GLU A 193 12.32 22.51 -6.50
C GLU A 193 12.69 23.55 -7.56
N GLU A 194 13.96 23.97 -7.59
CA GLU A 194 14.47 24.89 -8.61
C GLU A 194 14.32 24.30 -10.02
N MET A 195 14.66 23.00 -10.18
CA MET A 195 14.59 22.31 -11.47
C MET A 195 13.14 22.16 -11.95
N ALA A 196 12.21 21.88 -11.04
CA ALA A 196 10.78 21.78 -11.33
C ALA A 196 10.21 23.14 -11.75
N HIS A 197 10.52 24.22 -11.04
CA HIS A 197 10.08 25.56 -11.41
C HIS A 197 10.70 26.06 -12.72
N PHE A 198 11.97 25.73 -12.97
CA PHE A 198 12.63 26.01 -14.24
C PHE A 198 11.95 25.26 -15.40
N ASN A 199 11.74 23.95 -15.26
CA ASN A 199 11.10 23.13 -16.29
C ASN A 199 9.64 23.54 -16.53
N ALA A 200 8.89 23.90 -15.48
CA ALA A 200 7.54 24.44 -15.63
C ALA A 200 7.52 25.74 -16.44
N SER A 201 8.49 26.63 -16.21
CA SER A 201 8.64 27.86 -16.97
C SER A 201 8.98 27.58 -18.44
N VAL A 202 9.91 26.65 -18.71
CA VAL A 202 10.28 26.22 -20.07
C VAL A 202 9.10 25.58 -20.82
N MET A 203 8.24 24.84 -20.11
CA MET A 203 7.04 24.21 -20.67
C MET A 203 5.85 25.17 -20.82
N GLY A 204 5.99 26.44 -20.42
CA GLY A 204 4.93 27.44 -20.54
C GLY A 204 3.84 27.37 -19.45
N LEU A 205 4.04 26.58 -18.39
CA LEU A 205 3.17 26.56 -17.22
C LEU A 205 3.38 27.80 -16.33
N GLY A 206 4.56 28.41 -16.41
CA GLY A 206 4.96 29.54 -15.57
C GLY A 206 5.30 29.11 -14.14
N SER A 207 4.87 29.91 -13.16
CA SER A 207 5.10 29.66 -11.73
C SER A 207 3.78 29.71 -10.93
N PRO A 208 2.81 28.84 -11.22
CA PRO A 208 1.52 28.86 -10.53
C PRO A 208 1.68 28.36 -9.10
N SER A 209 0.84 28.85 -8.19
CA SER A 209 0.97 28.55 -6.77
C SER A 209 0.67 27.09 -6.43
N TRP A 210 -0.23 26.45 -7.19
CA TRP A 210 -0.51 25.01 -7.06
C TRP A 210 0.71 24.13 -7.36
N LEU A 211 1.64 24.59 -8.23
CA LEU A 211 2.85 23.83 -8.56
C LEU A 211 3.76 23.69 -7.35
N SER A 212 3.96 24.79 -6.62
CA SER A 212 4.76 24.79 -5.39
C SER A 212 4.16 23.85 -4.35
N ASP A 213 2.85 23.87 -4.12
CA ASP A 213 2.18 22.95 -3.18
C ASP A 213 2.38 21.48 -3.59
N PHE A 214 2.36 21.17 -4.89
CA PHE A 214 2.65 19.83 -5.39
C PHE A 214 4.11 19.44 -5.12
N VAL A 215 5.07 20.29 -5.49
CA VAL A 215 6.51 20.07 -5.26
C VAL A 215 6.80 19.83 -3.77
N HIS A 216 6.21 20.63 -2.88
CA HIS A 216 6.36 20.46 -1.42
C HIS A 216 5.79 19.14 -0.91
N SER A 217 4.73 18.64 -1.55
CA SER A 217 4.09 17.37 -1.17
C SER A 217 4.89 16.14 -1.61
N MET A 218 5.82 16.28 -2.55
CA MET A 218 6.60 15.16 -3.11
C MET A 218 7.37 14.38 -2.04
N ASP A 219 7.91 15.05 -1.03
CA ASP A 219 8.62 14.39 0.06
C ASP A 219 7.71 13.39 0.80
N ALA A 220 6.51 13.82 1.16
CA ALA A 220 5.53 12.97 1.85
C ALA A 220 5.03 11.84 0.94
N LEU A 221 4.77 12.14 -0.33
CA LEU A 221 4.28 11.14 -1.30
C LEU A 221 5.31 10.03 -1.54
N VAL A 222 6.56 10.41 -1.82
CA VAL A 222 7.63 9.44 -2.13
C VAL A 222 7.98 8.59 -0.91
N LEU A 223 8.06 9.18 0.28
CA LEU A 223 8.39 8.43 1.50
C LEU A 223 7.28 7.44 1.90
N ASN A 224 6.03 7.69 1.51
CA ASN A 224 4.88 6.87 1.86
C ASN A 224 4.43 5.88 0.76
N ILE A 225 5.13 5.80 -0.39
CA ILE A 225 4.74 4.95 -1.53
C ILE A 225 4.56 3.46 -1.16
N GLY A 226 5.29 2.96 -0.17
CA GLY A 226 5.17 1.58 0.30
C GLY A 226 4.13 1.32 1.39
N ASN A 227 3.26 2.30 1.65
CA ASN A 227 2.07 2.15 2.45
C ASN A 227 0.91 2.84 1.75
N ILE A 228 0.14 2.08 0.97
CA ILE A 228 -0.93 2.63 0.12
C ILE A 228 -1.98 3.43 0.89
N ALA A 229 -2.28 3.04 2.13
CA ALA A 229 -3.24 3.76 2.96
C ALA A 229 -2.70 5.14 3.35
N ARG A 230 -1.41 5.21 3.71
CA ARG A 230 -0.77 6.49 4.03
C ARG A 230 -0.58 7.35 2.78
N LEU A 231 -0.18 6.75 1.66
CA LEU A 231 -0.07 7.46 0.39
C LEU A 231 -1.39 8.10 -0.02
N ARG A 232 -2.50 7.37 0.15
CA ARG A 232 -3.84 7.90 -0.11
C ARG A 232 -4.17 9.11 0.77
N GLU A 233 -3.88 9.05 2.07
CA GLU A 233 -4.07 10.21 2.96
C GLU A 233 -3.29 11.44 2.47
N GLU A 234 -2.05 11.26 2.03
CA GLU A 234 -1.25 12.38 1.46
C GLU A 234 -1.84 12.88 0.13
N CYS A 235 -2.38 11.99 -0.71
CA CYS A 235 -3.06 12.35 -1.95
C CYS A 235 -4.39 13.08 -1.70
N ASP A 236 -5.14 12.72 -0.66
CA ASP A 236 -6.36 13.41 -0.25
C ASP A 236 -6.04 14.85 0.19
N VAL A 237 -4.98 15.03 0.99
CA VAL A 237 -4.51 16.36 1.40
C VAL A 237 -4.09 17.19 0.19
N LEU A 238 -3.30 16.61 -0.72
CA LEU A 238 -2.89 17.30 -1.94
C LEU A 238 -4.09 17.64 -2.83
N SER A 239 -5.06 16.74 -2.98
CA SER A 239 -6.28 16.98 -3.77
C SER A 239 -7.08 18.17 -3.22
N VAL A 240 -7.17 18.33 -1.91
CA VAL A 240 -7.81 19.50 -1.28
C VAL A 240 -7.04 20.80 -1.58
N LEU A 241 -5.70 20.76 -1.54
CA LEU A 241 -4.87 21.92 -1.88
C LEU A 241 -5.05 22.31 -3.36
N LEU A 242 -5.03 21.33 -4.27
CA LEU A 242 -5.25 21.55 -5.69
C LEU A 242 -6.66 22.05 -5.99
N TRP A 243 -7.67 21.52 -5.32
CA TRP A 243 -9.04 22.00 -5.44
C TRP A 243 -9.20 23.46 -4.98
N ARG A 244 -8.48 23.87 -3.93
CA ARG A 244 -8.48 25.28 -3.52
C ARG A 244 -7.95 26.19 -4.63
N HIS A 245 -6.89 25.77 -5.31
CA HIS A 245 -6.31 26.50 -6.43
C HIS A 245 -7.16 26.45 -7.70
N SER A 246 -7.91 25.37 -7.92
CA SER A 246 -8.79 25.23 -9.09
C SER A 246 -9.89 26.29 -9.15
N ARG A 247 -10.18 26.97 -8.03
CA ARG A 247 -11.08 28.13 -7.94
C ARG A 247 -10.50 29.42 -8.51
N THR A 248 -9.17 29.54 -8.54
CA THR A 248 -8.45 30.78 -8.91
C THR A 248 -7.65 30.63 -10.19
N GLU A 249 -7.09 29.45 -10.44
CA GLU A 249 -6.25 29.15 -11.59
C GLU A 249 -6.53 27.75 -12.15
N LYS A 250 -6.20 27.53 -13.42
CA LYS A 250 -6.35 26.21 -14.04
C LYS A 250 -5.23 25.30 -13.53
N VAL A 251 -5.60 24.29 -12.75
CA VAL A 251 -4.69 23.23 -12.30
C VAL A 251 -4.46 22.25 -13.44
N ASP A 252 -3.20 21.95 -13.75
CA ASP A 252 -2.80 21.03 -14.82
C ASP A 252 -1.92 19.90 -14.28
N ILE A 253 -2.57 18.81 -13.86
CA ILE A 253 -1.91 17.63 -13.30
C ILE A 253 -1.01 16.93 -14.34
N HIS A 254 -1.44 16.84 -15.60
CA HIS A 254 -0.63 16.25 -16.68
C HIS A 254 0.57 17.13 -17.04
N GLY A 255 0.39 18.45 -16.98
CA GLY A 255 1.49 19.42 -17.06
C GLY A 255 2.53 19.16 -15.96
N PHE A 256 2.10 18.94 -14.72
CA PHE A 256 3.01 18.60 -13.62
C PHE A 256 3.75 17.29 -13.85
N GLN A 257 3.08 16.24 -14.33
CA GLN A 257 3.72 14.97 -14.67
C GLN A 257 4.91 15.18 -15.63
N SER A 258 4.71 16.02 -16.64
CA SER A 258 5.75 16.35 -17.62
C SER A 258 6.92 17.09 -16.97
N VAL A 259 6.63 18.06 -16.10
CA VAL A 259 7.64 18.80 -15.32
C VAL A 259 8.42 17.87 -14.40
N LEU A 260 7.74 16.96 -13.70
CA LEU A 260 8.34 15.96 -12.82
C LEU A 260 9.33 15.11 -13.61
N PHE A 261 8.91 14.50 -14.73
CA PHE A 261 9.81 13.64 -15.51
C PHE A 261 10.96 14.40 -16.17
N ALA A 262 10.75 15.63 -16.63
CA ALA A 262 11.86 16.45 -17.14
C ALA A 262 12.87 16.77 -16.04
N SER A 263 12.39 17.09 -14.83
CA SER A 263 13.23 17.40 -13.68
C SER A 263 13.98 16.17 -13.20
N LEU A 264 13.32 15.01 -13.18
CA LEU A 264 13.94 13.76 -12.81
C LEU A 264 14.94 13.27 -13.86
N ARG A 265 14.67 13.39 -15.18
CA ARG A 265 15.64 13.00 -16.22
C ARG A 265 16.94 13.81 -16.15
N ALA A 266 16.84 15.09 -15.79
CA ALA A 266 18.03 15.92 -15.56
C ALA A 266 18.87 15.43 -14.37
N LEU A 267 18.23 14.72 -13.42
CA LEU A 267 18.84 14.33 -12.14
C LEU A 267 19.11 12.81 -12.01
N LEU A 268 18.44 11.96 -12.79
CA LEU A 268 18.37 10.50 -12.62
C LEU A 268 18.07 9.76 -13.94
N GLN A 269 18.60 8.53 -14.07
CA GLN A 269 18.31 7.64 -15.21
C GLN A 269 17.21 6.58 -14.96
N GLN A 270 16.60 6.57 -13.77
CA GLN A 270 15.73 5.47 -13.31
C GLN A 270 14.23 5.73 -13.57
N GLU A 271 13.86 5.97 -14.83
CA GLU A 271 12.53 6.47 -15.21
C GLU A 271 11.36 5.49 -14.91
N GLU A 272 11.59 4.17 -15.00
CA GLU A 272 10.53 3.16 -14.84
C GLU A 272 9.88 3.20 -13.44
N ALA A 273 10.68 3.28 -12.38
CA ALA A 273 10.16 3.32 -11.01
C ALA A 273 9.35 4.59 -10.74
N TRP A 274 9.74 5.72 -11.35
CA TRP A 274 9.04 7.00 -11.26
C TRP A 274 7.75 7.03 -12.07
N ARG A 275 7.68 6.31 -13.21
CA ARG A 275 6.42 6.10 -13.93
C ARG A 275 5.43 5.29 -13.11
N TRP A 276 5.88 4.20 -12.50
CA TRP A 276 5.05 3.42 -11.58
C TRP A 276 4.57 4.26 -10.39
N PHE A 277 5.45 5.04 -9.77
CA PHE A 277 5.07 5.99 -8.72
C PHE A 277 3.95 6.94 -9.16
N TRP A 278 4.08 7.53 -10.36
CA TRP A 278 3.07 8.43 -10.89
C TRP A 278 1.72 7.73 -11.12
N GLN A 279 1.72 6.52 -11.70
CA GLN A 279 0.49 5.74 -11.90
C GLN A 279 -0.25 5.51 -10.57
N CYS A 280 0.48 5.21 -9.50
CA CYS A 280 -0.09 5.10 -8.17
C CYS A 280 -0.72 6.42 -7.70
N LEU A 281 -0.04 7.55 -7.89
CA LEU A 281 -0.56 8.86 -7.50
C LEU A 281 -1.80 9.27 -8.30
N GLU A 282 -1.75 9.11 -9.62
CA GLU A 282 -2.83 9.50 -10.53
C GLU A 282 -4.14 8.79 -10.20
N SER A 283 -4.07 7.54 -9.75
CA SER A 283 -5.25 6.79 -9.30
C SER A 283 -5.92 7.36 -8.04
N PHE A 284 -5.23 8.19 -7.25
CA PHE A 284 -5.74 8.78 -6.01
C PHE A 284 -5.97 10.29 -6.09
N LEU A 285 -5.40 10.97 -7.07
CA LEU A 285 -5.53 12.41 -7.20
C LEU A 285 -6.84 12.76 -7.90
N ASP A 286 -7.70 13.52 -7.20
CA ASP A 286 -8.91 14.08 -7.80
C ASP A 286 -9.00 15.58 -7.51
N ALA A 287 -8.63 16.38 -8.52
CA ALA A 287 -8.70 17.84 -8.46
C ALA A 287 -10.13 18.40 -8.59
N LYS A 288 -11.16 17.55 -8.77
CA LYS A 288 -12.55 17.97 -9.00
C LYS A 288 -13.44 17.91 -7.75
N LEU A 289 -12.97 17.48 -6.59
CA LEU A 289 -13.85 17.16 -5.46
C LEU A 289 -14.28 18.36 -4.58
N PRO A 290 -15.59 18.67 -4.49
CA PRO A 290 -16.19 19.16 -3.25
C PRO A 290 -16.47 17.96 -2.35
N LEU A 291 -15.89 17.95 -1.15
CA LEU A 291 -16.00 16.93 -0.12
C LEU A 291 -17.45 16.41 0.10
N SER A 292 -17.83 15.33 -0.58
CA SER A 292 -18.83 14.39 -0.13
C SER A 292 -18.46 13.01 -0.69
N GLN A 293 -17.94 12.16 0.18
CA GLN A 293 -17.56 10.75 -0.08
C GLN A 293 -16.22 10.57 -0.82
N CYS A 294 -15.11 10.54 -0.07
CA CYS A 294 -13.95 9.73 -0.48
C CYS A 294 -14.32 8.24 -0.39
N SER A 295 -15.16 7.79 -1.31
CA SER A 295 -15.25 6.42 -1.79
C SER A 295 -15.11 6.55 -3.29
N MET A 296 -14.15 5.85 -3.89
CA MET A 296 -14.18 5.70 -5.35
C MET A 296 -15.55 5.13 -5.74
N ASP A 297 -16.05 5.47 -6.93
CA ASP A 297 -17.00 4.59 -7.60
C ASP A 297 -16.29 3.23 -7.80
N ASP A 298 -16.96 2.15 -7.42
CA ASP A 298 -16.44 0.78 -7.51
C ASP A 298 -15.89 0.43 -8.90
N VAL A 299 -16.35 1.13 -9.95
CA VAL A 299 -15.97 0.93 -11.35
C VAL A 299 -14.56 1.45 -11.67
N GLU A 300 -14.20 2.67 -11.28
CA GLU A 300 -12.87 3.24 -11.57
C GLU A 300 -11.78 2.56 -10.73
N ALA A 301 -12.15 2.15 -9.51
CA ALA A 301 -11.30 1.32 -8.68
C ALA A 301 -11.10 -0.07 -9.31
N ALA A 302 -12.02 -0.55 -10.15
CA ALA A 302 -11.92 -1.85 -10.82
C ALA A 302 -10.90 -1.85 -11.95
N GLU A 303 -10.79 -0.77 -12.73
CA GLU A 303 -9.84 -0.68 -13.84
C GLU A 303 -8.39 -0.62 -13.35
N PHE A 304 -8.09 0.20 -12.34
CA PHE A 304 -6.75 0.20 -11.72
C PHE A 304 -6.43 -1.14 -11.04
N ARG A 305 -7.45 -1.79 -10.46
CA ARG A 305 -7.31 -3.17 -9.94
C ARG A 305 -6.88 -4.12 -11.05
N LEU A 306 -7.42 -4.05 -12.28
CA LEU A 306 -7.14 -5.01 -13.35
C LEU A 306 -5.68 -5.07 -13.82
N GLU A 307 -4.96 -3.94 -13.90
CA GLU A 307 -3.52 -3.96 -14.26
C GLU A 307 -2.64 -4.49 -13.12
N VAL A 308 -2.91 -4.06 -11.88
CA VAL A 308 -2.24 -4.62 -10.69
C VAL A 308 -2.60 -6.10 -10.51
N TRP A 309 -3.76 -6.53 -11.00
CA TRP A 309 -4.33 -7.86 -10.87
C TRP A 309 -3.70 -8.90 -11.78
N GLU A 310 -3.43 -8.57 -13.04
CA GLU A 310 -2.71 -9.49 -13.93
C GLU A 310 -1.30 -9.76 -13.38
N ASP A 311 -0.66 -8.73 -12.85
CA ASP A 311 0.64 -8.87 -12.18
C ASP A 311 0.52 -9.65 -10.86
N PHE A 312 -0.44 -9.32 -9.99
CA PHE A 312 -0.64 -10.00 -8.70
C PHE A 312 -0.98 -11.49 -8.86
N ILE A 313 -1.90 -11.86 -9.76
CA ILE A 313 -2.25 -13.26 -10.05
C ILE A 313 -1.07 -14.04 -10.60
N ARG A 314 -0.24 -13.40 -11.44
CA ARG A 314 0.98 -14.01 -11.98
C ARG A 314 2.02 -14.26 -10.90
N ILE A 315 2.08 -13.42 -9.87
CA ILE A 315 3.10 -13.45 -8.81
C ILE A 315 2.71 -14.34 -7.63
N CYS A 316 1.41 -14.50 -7.37
CA CYS A 316 0.86 -15.26 -6.23
C CYS A 316 0.11 -16.53 -6.68
N PRO A 317 0.81 -17.61 -7.12
CA PRO A 317 0.17 -18.89 -7.46
C PRO A 317 -0.59 -19.53 -6.28
N GLU A 318 -0.25 -19.17 -5.04
CA GLU A 318 -0.94 -19.64 -3.83
C GLU A 318 -2.38 -19.08 -3.74
N TYR A 319 -2.64 -17.89 -4.27
CA TYR A 319 -4.00 -17.35 -4.42
C TYR A 319 -4.81 -18.18 -5.43
N GLN A 320 -4.15 -18.64 -6.52
CA GLN A 320 -4.76 -19.58 -7.47
C GLN A 320 -5.06 -20.91 -6.77
N GLU A 321 -4.16 -21.41 -5.92
CA GLU A 321 -4.37 -22.67 -5.21
C GLU A 321 -5.51 -22.58 -4.17
N LEU A 322 -5.67 -21.47 -3.46
CA LEU A 322 -6.83 -21.24 -2.60
C LEU A 322 -8.11 -21.21 -3.41
N SER A 323 -8.17 -20.39 -4.47
CA SER A 323 -9.35 -20.32 -5.33
C SER A 323 -9.66 -21.68 -5.99
N PHE A 324 -8.65 -22.46 -6.40
CA PHE A 324 -8.83 -23.83 -6.91
C PHE A 324 -9.28 -24.83 -5.84
N ARG A 325 -8.67 -24.82 -4.64
CA ARG A 325 -9.08 -25.66 -3.50
C ARG A 325 -10.49 -25.30 -3.05
N PHE A 326 -10.89 -24.03 -3.13
CA PHE A 326 -12.24 -23.55 -2.85
C PHE A 326 -13.25 -24.05 -3.89
N VAL A 327 -12.91 -24.02 -5.19
CA VAL A 327 -13.76 -24.60 -6.25
C VAL A 327 -13.89 -26.12 -6.12
N LEU A 328 -12.80 -26.83 -5.79
CA LEU A 328 -12.79 -28.27 -5.57
C LEU A 328 -13.53 -28.70 -4.30
N GLN A 329 -13.47 -27.93 -3.21
CA GLN A 329 -14.24 -28.21 -1.99
C GLN A 329 -15.74 -27.94 -2.17
N LEU A 330 -16.14 -26.92 -2.94
CA LEU A 330 -17.54 -26.71 -3.34
C LEU A 330 -18.07 -27.91 -4.16
N HIS A 331 -17.26 -28.45 -5.08
CA HIS A 331 -17.62 -29.66 -5.82
C HIS A 331 -17.72 -30.91 -4.95
N LYS A 332 -16.81 -31.11 -3.97
CA LYS A 332 -16.89 -32.23 -3.02
C LYS A 332 -18.08 -32.10 -2.05
N GLY A 333 -18.43 -30.89 -1.64
CA GLY A 333 -19.63 -30.60 -0.83
C GLY A 333 -20.94 -30.86 -1.58
N MET A 334 -21.00 -30.52 -2.88
CA MET A 334 -22.14 -30.84 -3.75
C MET A 334 -22.23 -32.34 -4.08
N GLY A 335 -21.11 -33.05 -4.13
CA GLY A 335 -21.07 -34.51 -4.29
C GLY A 335 -21.68 -35.26 -3.10
N HIS A 336 -21.49 -34.75 -1.88
CA HIS A 336 -22.11 -35.30 -0.66
C HIS A 336 -23.62 -35.01 -0.56
N LEU A 337 -24.09 -33.88 -1.10
CA LEU A 337 -25.52 -33.58 -1.18
C LEU A 337 -26.24 -34.46 -2.22
N ARG A 338 -25.56 -34.86 -3.31
CA ARG A 338 -26.11 -35.86 -4.26
C ARG A 338 -26.16 -37.26 -3.66
N SER A 339 -25.18 -37.68 -2.85
CA SER A 339 -25.24 -39.00 -2.18
C SER A 339 -26.28 -39.05 -1.06
N LEU A 340 -26.48 -37.97 -0.29
CA LEU A 340 -27.55 -37.87 0.72
C LEU A 340 -28.94 -37.82 0.10
N GLY A 341 -29.12 -37.10 -1.02
CA GLY A 341 -30.39 -37.05 -1.75
C GLY A 341 -30.82 -38.42 -2.30
N THR A 342 -29.85 -39.24 -2.73
CA THR A 342 -30.11 -40.61 -3.21
C THR A 342 -30.37 -41.59 -2.04
N PHE A 343 -29.82 -41.33 -0.86
CA PHE A 343 -30.02 -42.15 0.34
C PHE A 343 -31.39 -41.87 1.01
N LEU A 344 -31.86 -40.62 0.98
CA LEU A 344 -33.19 -40.25 1.51
C LEU A 344 -34.34 -40.62 0.55
N ALA A 345 -34.11 -40.62 -0.76
CA ALA A 345 -35.09 -41.07 -1.76
C ALA A 345 -35.33 -42.59 -1.76
N ARG A 346 -34.43 -43.40 -1.20
CA ARG A 346 -34.59 -44.86 -1.05
C ARG A 346 -35.27 -45.30 0.24
N ARG A 347 -35.62 -44.37 1.14
CA ARG A 347 -36.29 -44.66 2.41
C ARG A 347 -37.76 -44.19 2.45
N THR A 348 -38.26 -43.65 1.35
CA THR A 348 -39.62 -43.10 1.22
C THR A 348 -40.42 -43.71 0.05
N PHE A 349 -40.02 -44.90 -0.42
CA PHE A 349 -40.85 -45.75 -1.29
C PHE A 349 -40.80 -47.20 -0.82
#